data_AF-A0A661QI13-F1
#
_entry.id   AF-A0A661QI13-F1
#
_cell.length_a   1.000
_cell.length_b   1.000
_cell.length_c   1.000
_cell.angle_alpha   90.00
_cell.angle_beta   90.00
_cell.angle_gamma   90.00
#
_symmetry.space_group_name_H-M   'P 1'
#
loop_
_entity.id
_entity.type
_entity.pdbx_description
1 polymer ?
#
loop_
_entity_poly.entity_id
_entity_poly.type
_entity_poly.pdbx_seq_one_letter_code
_entity_poly.pdbx_strand_id
1 'polypeptide(L)'
;MTIEELARFDGGEGRAAYVAVGGVIYDVSTSPRWKGGQHEGRHQAGQDLSDELKSAPHLRTVIERFPVVGKIDRKVVKKPQPATGIPLLSIIIMAFVVLLLIATFML
;
A
#
# COMPACT_ATOMS: atom_id res chain seq x y z
N MET A 1 -12.75 5.70 -3.07
CA MET A 1 -12.64 5.76 -1.60
C MET A 1 -11.15 5.74 -1.25
N THR A 2 -10.67 6.66 -0.43
CA THR A 2 -9.27 6.62 0.04
C THR A 2 -9.08 5.54 1.10
N ILE A 3 -7.83 5.26 1.49
CA ILE A 3 -7.55 4.31 2.58
C ILE A 3 -8.09 4.84 3.92
N GLU A 4 -8.03 6.15 4.13
CA GLU A 4 -8.53 6.82 5.34
C GLU A 4 -10.05 6.76 5.44
N GLU A 5 -10.75 6.85 4.30
CA GLU A 5 -12.20 6.64 4.25
C GLU A 5 -12.55 5.17 4.49
N LEU A 6 -11.79 4.23 3.90
CA LEU A 6 -11.98 2.80 4.08
C LEU A 6 -11.89 2.40 5.56
N ALA A 7 -10.96 2.98 6.32
CA ALA A 7 -10.76 2.73 7.75
C ALA A 7 -12.02 2.99 8.62
N ARG A 8 -13.00 3.74 8.12
CA ARG A 8 -14.27 3.99 8.83
C ARG A 8 -15.27 2.83 8.73
N PHE A 9 -15.02 1.88 7.83
CA PHE A 9 -15.85 0.71 7.58
C PHE A 9 -15.21 -0.54 8.21
N ASP A 10 -14.93 -0.45 9.50
CA ASP A 10 -14.18 -1.42 10.29
C ASP A 10 -15.03 -2.55 10.88
N GLY A 11 -16.35 -2.56 10.65
CA GLY A 11 -17.28 -3.53 11.24
C GLY A 11 -17.54 -3.37 12.74
N GLY A 12 -16.91 -2.40 13.40
CA GLY A 12 -17.05 -2.15 14.82
C GLY A 12 -18.36 -1.46 15.15
N GLU A 13 -18.95 -1.77 16.33
CA GLU A 13 -20.16 -1.10 16.83
C GLU A 13 -21.34 -1.11 15.84
N GLY A 14 -21.45 -2.14 15.00
CA GLY A 14 -22.51 -2.26 14.00
C GLY A 14 -22.30 -1.45 12.73
N ARG A 15 -21.15 -0.80 12.56
CA ARG A 15 -20.74 -0.22 11.27
C ARG A 15 -20.57 -1.31 10.21
N ALA A 16 -20.65 -0.92 8.94
CA ALA A 16 -20.33 -1.82 7.85
C ALA A 16 -18.85 -2.22 7.89
N ALA A 17 -18.54 -3.41 7.37
CA ALA A 17 -17.21 -4.00 7.33
C ALA A 17 -16.75 -4.16 5.89
N TYR A 18 -15.80 -3.33 5.45
CA TYR A 18 -15.27 -3.34 4.08
C TYR A 18 -13.79 -3.72 4.05
N VAL A 19 -13.34 -4.37 2.99
CA VAL A 19 -11.91 -4.66 2.77
C VAL A 19 -11.51 -4.32 1.34
N ALA A 20 -10.28 -3.84 1.15
CA ALA A 20 -9.72 -3.66 -0.18
C ALA A 20 -8.80 -4.83 -0.56
N VAL A 21 -8.93 -5.29 -1.81
CA VAL A 21 -8.09 -6.34 -2.40
C VAL A 21 -7.82 -5.98 -3.87
N GLY A 22 -6.55 -5.85 -4.24
CA GLY A 22 -6.15 -5.43 -5.58
C GLY A 22 -6.70 -4.05 -5.96
N GLY A 23 -6.94 -3.18 -4.97
CA GLY A 23 -7.57 -1.87 -5.16
C GLY A 23 -9.09 -1.89 -5.38
N VAL A 24 -9.74 -3.05 -5.29
CA VAL A 24 -11.21 -3.19 -5.31
C VAL A 24 -11.72 -3.32 -3.88
N ILE A 25 -12.83 -2.67 -3.54
CA ILE A 25 -13.41 -2.65 -2.19
C ILE A 25 -14.64 -3.56 -2.16
N TYR A 26 -14.63 -4.50 -1.23
CA TYR A 26 -15.67 -5.52 -1.05
C TYR A 26 -16.40 -5.33 0.28
N ASP A 27 -17.70 -5.52 0.26
CA ASP A 27 -18.55 -5.51 1.46
C ASP A 27 -18.63 -6.90 2.10
N VAL A 28 -17.96 -7.08 3.23
CA VAL A 28 -17.93 -8.34 3.98
C VAL A 28 -18.90 -8.35 5.17
N SER A 29 -19.75 -7.33 5.31
CA SER A 29 -20.61 -7.11 6.49
C SER A 29 -21.56 -8.27 6.80
N THR A 30 -21.99 -9.00 5.77
CA THR A 30 -22.93 -10.13 5.93
C THR A 30 -22.23 -11.45 6.27
N SER A 31 -20.90 -11.50 6.27
CA SER A 31 -20.15 -12.71 6.56
C SER A 31 -20.06 -12.98 8.07
N PRO A 32 -20.47 -14.17 8.54
CA PRO A 32 -20.26 -14.57 9.92
C PRO A 32 -18.77 -14.62 10.33
N ARG A 33 -17.88 -14.83 9.35
CA ARG A 33 -16.42 -14.86 9.59
C ARG A 33 -15.77 -13.48 9.72
N TRP A 34 -16.54 -12.42 9.52
CA TRP A 34 -16.11 -11.02 9.64
C TRP A 34 -16.93 -10.29 10.71
N LYS A 35 -17.46 -11.01 11.70
CA LYS A 35 -18.26 -10.44 12.78
C LYS A 35 -17.43 -9.41 13.57
N GLY A 36 -17.98 -8.21 13.76
CA GLY A 36 -17.24 -7.10 14.36
C GLY A 36 -16.07 -6.60 13.50
N GLY A 37 -16.07 -6.96 12.22
CA GLY A 37 -14.99 -6.69 11.27
C GLY A 37 -13.74 -7.52 11.46
N GLN A 38 -13.74 -8.52 12.35
CA GLN A 38 -12.56 -9.31 12.63
C GLN A 38 -12.62 -10.66 11.92
N HIS A 39 -11.51 -11.07 11.30
CA HIS A 39 -11.37 -12.35 10.64
C HIS A 39 -10.20 -13.15 11.22
N GLU A 40 -10.53 -14.26 11.89
CA GLU A 40 -9.59 -15.24 12.47
C GLU A 40 -8.50 -14.62 13.36
N GLY A 41 -8.79 -13.46 13.98
CA GLY A 41 -7.85 -12.72 14.84
C GLY A 41 -6.62 -12.15 14.12
N ARG A 42 -6.56 -12.22 12.79
CA ARG A 42 -5.40 -11.79 11.98
C ARG A 42 -5.69 -10.62 11.07
N HIS A 43 -6.94 -10.47 10.64
CA HIS A 43 -7.34 -9.42 9.72
C HIS A 43 -8.50 -8.64 10.28
N GLN A 44 -8.52 -7.34 10.00
CA GLN A 44 -9.57 -6.42 10.39
C GLN A 44 -10.11 -5.71 9.14
N ALA A 45 -11.42 -5.51 9.11
CA ALA A 45 -12.07 -4.67 8.12
C ALA A 45 -11.59 -3.21 8.23
N GLY A 46 -11.84 -2.42 7.20
CA GLY A 46 -11.34 -1.07 7.02
C GLY A 46 -9.90 -1.00 6.51
N GLN A 47 -9.35 -2.11 5.97
CA GLN A 47 -7.96 -2.20 5.53
C GLN A 47 -7.84 -2.68 4.07
N ASP A 48 -6.72 -2.33 3.45
CA ASP A 48 -6.27 -2.97 2.21
C ASP A 48 -5.45 -4.21 2.57
N LEU A 49 -5.99 -5.37 2.21
CA LEU A 49 -5.43 -6.68 2.51
C LEU A 49 -4.65 -7.26 1.30
N SER A 50 -4.34 -6.42 0.30
CA SER A 50 -3.71 -6.87 -0.95
C SER A 50 -2.37 -7.57 -0.73
N ASP A 51 -1.57 -7.12 0.23
CA ASP A 51 -0.23 -7.68 0.47
C ASP A 51 -0.29 -8.97 1.28
N GLU A 52 -1.17 -9.04 2.28
CA GLU A 52 -1.47 -10.21 3.08
C GLU A 52 -2.03 -11.35 2.22
N LEU A 53 -2.73 -10.99 1.13
CA LEU A 53 -3.28 -11.93 0.18
C LEU A 53 -2.27 -12.50 -0.82
N LYS A 54 -1.11 -11.87 -0.99
CA LYS A 54 -0.04 -12.41 -1.85
C LYS A 54 0.47 -13.74 -1.33
N SER A 55 0.53 -13.92 -0.02
CA SER A 55 0.97 -15.16 0.63
C SER A 55 -0.17 -16.17 0.83
N ALA A 56 -1.44 -15.75 0.66
CA ALA A 56 -2.63 -16.57 0.85
C ALA A 56 -3.57 -16.54 -0.40
N PRO A 57 -3.16 -17.12 -1.55
CA PRO A 57 -3.88 -17.00 -2.82
C PRO A 57 -5.32 -17.54 -2.78
N HIS A 58 -5.65 -18.47 -1.89
CA HIS A 58 -7.03 -18.96 -1.71
C HIS A 58 -8.00 -17.91 -1.18
N LEU A 59 -7.51 -16.93 -0.41
CA LEU A 59 -8.37 -15.94 0.23
C LEU A 59 -8.94 -14.93 -0.79
N ARG A 60 -8.27 -14.75 -1.95
CA ARG A 60 -8.77 -13.91 -3.04
C ARG A 60 -10.08 -14.42 -3.66
N THR A 61 -10.17 -15.71 -3.97
CA THR A 61 -11.38 -16.30 -4.59
C THR A 61 -12.58 -16.35 -3.64
N VAL A 62 -12.32 -16.29 -2.34
CA VAL A 62 -13.38 -16.17 -1.31
C VAL A 62 -13.87 -14.72 -1.24
N ILE A 63 -12.96 -13.74 -1.24
CA ILE A 63 -13.31 -12.32 -1.18
C ILE A 63 -14.10 -11.86 -2.42
N GLU A 64 -13.75 -12.35 -3.60
CA GLU A 64 -14.43 -11.97 -4.86
C GLU A 64 -15.92 -12.41 -4.93
N ARG A 65 -16.42 -13.17 -3.96
CA ARG A 65 -17.84 -13.53 -3.82
C ARG A 65 -18.68 -12.43 -3.17
N PHE A 66 -18.03 -11.49 -2.49
CA PHE A 66 -18.71 -10.39 -1.81
C PHE A 66 -19.06 -9.25 -2.78
N PRO A 67 -20.10 -8.46 -2.47
CA PRO A 67 -20.46 -7.31 -3.29
C PRO A 67 -19.31 -6.30 -3.40
N VAL A 68 -19.08 -5.79 -4.61
CA VAL A 68 -18.14 -4.67 -4.84
C VAL A 68 -18.85 -3.36 -4.53
N VAL A 69 -18.27 -2.56 -3.64
CA VAL A 69 -18.81 -1.25 -3.22
C VAL A 69 -17.95 -0.07 -3.67
N GLY A 70 -16.78 -0.35 -4.27
CA GLY A 70 -15.96 0.72 -4.84
C GLY A 70 -14.56 0.27 -5.21
N LYS A 71 -13.69 1.27 -5.41
CA LYS A 71 -12.27 1.11 -5.68
C LYS A 71 -11.47 2.11 -4.83
N ILE A 72 -10.23 1.74 -4.52
CA ILE A 72 -9.28 2.63 -3.86
C ILE A 72 -8.93 3.78 -4.80
N ASP A 73 -9.15 5.00 -4.33
CA ASP A 73 -8.71 6.21 -5.02
C ASP A 73 -7.26 6.50 -4.58
N ARG A 74 -6.29 6.12 -5.42
CA ARG A 74 -4.88 6.46 -5.22
C ARG A 74 -4.63 7.90 -5.66
N LYS A 75 -5.23 8.88 -4.99
CA LYS A 75 -4.64 10.22 -5.00
C LYS A 75 -3.33 10.11 -4.24
N VAL A 76 -2.22 10.07 -4.97
CA VAL A 76 -0.86 9.93 -4.41
C VAL A 76 -0.71 10.95 -3.29
N VAL A 77 -0.70 10.48 -2.04
CA VAL A 77 -0.23 11.27 -0.90
C VAL A 77 1.25 11.47 -1.15
N LYS A 78 1.64 12.60 -1.77
CA LYS A 78 3.04 13.05 -1.78
C LYS A 78 3.40 13.33 -0.32
N LYS A 79 3.87 12.32 0.43
CA LYS A 79 4.67 12.58 1.62
C LYS A 79 5.82 13.48 1.17
N PRO A 80 6.12 14.59 1.87
CA PRO A 80 7.28 15.41 1.53
C PRO A 80 8.50 14.49 1.59
N GLN A 81 9.06 14.22 0.42
CA GLN A 81 10.25 13.41 0.29
C GLN A 81 11.37 14.25 0.90
N PRO A 82 12.07 13.79 1.96
CA PRO A 82 13.23 14.51 2.44
C PRO A 82 14.17 14.64 1.25
N ALA A 83 14.53 15.88 0.91
CA ALA A 83 15.45 16.18 -0.17
C ALA A 83 16.67 15.28 0.04
N THR A 84 16.82 14.28 -0.82
CA THR A 84 17.92 13.33 -0.71
C THR A 84 19.14 14.13 -1.12
N GLY A 85 19.88 14.63 -0.13
CA GLY A 85 21.18 15.26 -0.37
C GLY A 85 22.02 14.31 -1.21
N ILE A 86 22.65 14.82 -2.26
CA ILE A 86 23.53 14.05 -3.14
C ILE A 86 24.53 13.32 -2.22
N PRO A 87 24.60 11.97 -2.23
CA PRO A 87 25.48 11.25 -1.34
C PRO A 87 26.92 11.69 -1.61
N LEU A 88 27.70 11.95 -0.56
CA LEU A 88 29.09 12.44 -0.64
C LEU A 88 29.96 11.60 -1.60
N LEU A 89 29.66 10.31 -1.73
CA LEU A 89 30.29 9.38 -2.66
C LEU A 89 30.18 9.81 -4.15
N SER A 90 29.04 10.37 -4.56
CA SER A 90 28.86 10.88 -5.94
C SER A 90 29.70 12.12 -6.24
N ILE A 91 29.97 12.98 -5.25
CA ILE A 91 30.86 14.15 -5.41
C ILE A 91 32.30 13.68 -5.60
N ILE A 92 32.74 12.69 -4.82
CA ILE A 92 34.09 12.12 -4.91
C ILE A 92 34.32 11.45 -6.27
N ILE A 93 33.36 10.64 -6.74
CA ILE A 93 33.45 9.98 -8.04
C ILE A 93 33.50 11.01 -9.16
N MET A 94 32.65 12.04 -9.11
CA MET A 94 32.64 13.11 -10.12
C MET A 94 33.96 13.88 -10.14
N ALA A 95 34.52 14.22 -8.97
CA ALA A 95 35.81 14.91 -8.87
C ALA A 95 36.97 14.06 -9.44
N PHE A 96 36.97 12.74 -9.18
CA PHE A 96 37.97 11.83 -9.72
C PHE A 96 37.88 11.72 -11.25
N VAL A 97 36.67 11.61 -11.80
CA VAL A 97 36.45 11.56 -13.26
C VAL A 97 36.91 12.85 -13.93
N VAL A 98 36.59 14.00 -13.34
CA VAL A 98 37.03 15.31 -13.86
C VAL A 98 38.54 15.46 -13.82
N LEU A 99 39.20 15.06 -12.73
CA LEU A 99 40.66 15.05 -12.61
C LEU A 99 41.33 14.12 -13.63
N LEU A 100 40.78 12.92 -13.84
CA LEU A 100 41.28 11.96 -14.82
C LEU A 100 41.20 12.53 -16.24
N LEU A 101 40.08 13.17 -16.59
CA LEU A 101 39.90 13.81 -17.89
C LEU A 101 40.92 14.94 -18.11
N ILE A 102 41.11 15.82 -17.11
CA ILE A 102 42.10 16.89 -17.19
C ILE A 102 43.52 16.32 -17.39
N ALA A 103 43.89 15.28 -16.64
CA ALA A 103 45.20 14.64 -16.77
C ALA A 103 45.41 14.03 -18.16
N THR A 104 44.37 13.42 -18.75
CA THR A 104 44.46 12.86 -20.12
C THR A 104 44.57 13.92 -21.22
N PHE A 105 44.04 15.13 -21.00
CA PHE A 105 44.17 16.25 -21.94
C PHE A 105 45.49 17.03 -21.80
N MET A 106 46.23 16.82 -20.70
CA MET A 106 47.52 17.47 -20.42
C MET A 106 48.73 16.63 -20.84
N LEU A 107 48.51 15.44 -21.43
CA LEU A 107 49.54 14.51 -21.91
C LEU A 107 49.66 14.52 -23.44
#